data_AF-A0A382ITL2-F1
#
_entry.id   AF-A0A382ITL2-F1
#
_cell.length_a   1.000
_cell.length_b   1.000
_cell.length_c   1.000
_cell.angle_alpha   90.00
_cell.angle_beta   90.00
_cell.angle_gamma   90.00
#
_symmetry.space_group_name_H-M   'P 1'
#
loop_
_entity.id
_entity.type
_entity.pdbx_description
1 polymer ?
#
loop_
_entity_poly.entity_id
_entity_poly.type
_entity_poly.pdbx_seq_one_letter_code
_entity_poly.pdbx_strand_id
1 'polypeptide(L)'
;VEKVAAGSPFYIYPSWSENAKKDPLPHKVKYEWMRKIFPKYKNNIISNPKCKTAIHVLTKYEEFSEVVMVVGSDRVNDFQNLFDKYNGVESAHGFYKFDKIEVV
;
A
#
# COMPACT_ATOMS: atom_id res chain seq x y z
N VAL A 1 -11.41 4.18 4.15
CA VAL A 1 -10.11 4.85 3.95
C VAL A 1 -10.13 6.28 4.47
N GLU A 2 -10.96 7.19 3.95
CA GLU A 2 -11.03 8.60 4.43
C GLU A 2 -11.27 8.73 5.94
N LYS A 3 -12.18 7.92 6.51
CA LYS A 3 -12.44 7.86 7.96
C LYS A 3 -11.21 7.41 8.78
N VAL A 4 -10.38 6.53 8.23
CA VAL A 4 -9.17 6.00 8.88
C VAL A 4 -8.03 7.00 8.76
N ALA A 5 -7.96 7.75 7.65
CA ALA A 5 -6.93 8.75 7.43
C ALA A 5 -7.03 9.95 8.39
N ALA A 6 -8.20 10.19 9.02
CA ALA A 6 -8.38 11.22 10.06
C ALA A 6 -7.86 12.63 9.69
N GLY A 7 -7.89 13.00 8.41
CA GLY A 7 -7.39 14.28 7.90
C GLY A 7 -5.95 14.26 7.36
N SER A 8 -5.22 13.16 7.58
CA SER A 8 -3.90 12.92 7.00
C SER A 8 -3.97 12.57 5.51
N PRO A 9 -2.89 12.82 4.74
CA PRO A 9 -2.82 12.38 3.35
C PRO A 9 -2.94 10.86 3.27
N PHE A 10 -3.71 10.36 2.30
CA PHE A 10 -3.84 8.94 2.05
C PHE A 10 -3.68 8.65 0.56
N TYR A 11 -3.13 7.47 0.28
CA TYR A 11 -2.85 7.02 -1.07
C TYR A 11 -3.36 5.59 -1.27
N ILE A 12 -3.80 5.29 -2.48
CA ILE A 12 -4.35 4.00 -2.86
C ILE A 12 -3.42 3.40 -3.91
N TYR A 13 -2.83 2.26 -3.59
CA TYR A 13 -1.94 1.53 -4.48
C TYR A 13 -2.66 0.28 -5.01
N PRO A 14 -3.01 0.21 -6.31
CA PRO A 14 -3.56 -1.00 -6.89
C PRO A 14 -2.51 -2.11 -6.91
N SER A 15 -2.95 -3.37 -6.79
CA SER A 15 -2.06 -4.53 -6.84
C SER A 15 -1.38 -4.63 -8.21
N TRP A 16 -0.06 -4.90 -8.19
CA TRP A 16 0.74 -5.17 -9.39
C TRP A 16 0.79 -6.66 -9.74
N SER A 17 0.34 -7.54 -8.85
CA SER A 17 0.32 -8.98 -9.10
C SER A 17 -0.80 -9.34 -10.08
N GLU A 18 -0.45 -10.17 -11.06
CA GLU A 18 -1.37 -10.76 -12.03
C GLU A 18 -1.16 -12.28 -11.96
N ASN A 19 -2.24 -13.03 -11.77
CA ASN A 19 -2.18 -14.50 -11.79
C ASN A 19 -3.38 -15.00 -12.59
N ALA A 20 -3.13 -15.70 -13.70
CA ALA A 20 -4.19 -16.18 -14.60
C ALA A 20 -5.31 -16.98 -13.92
N LYS A 21 -5.04 -17.63 -12.77
CA LYS A 21 -6.05 -18.39 -12.01
C LYS A 21 -6.74 -17.61 -10.89
N LYS A 22 -6.08 -16.62 -10.29
CA LYS A 22 -6.57 -15.93 -9.07
C LYS A 22 -6.84 -14.44 -9.27
N ASP A 23 -6.10 -13.81 -10.18
CA ASP A 23 -6.18 -12.39 -10.47
C ASP A 23 -5.87 -12.14 -11.97
N PRO A 24 -6.83 -12.42 -12.86
CA PRO A 24 -6.61 -12.40 -14.31
C PRO A 24 -6.55 -10.98 -14.89
N LEU A 25 -6.80 -9.95 -14.08
CA LEU A 25 -6.92 -8.58 -14.56
C LEU A 25 -5.57 -7.86 -14.58
N PRO A 26 -5.15 -7.29 -15.72
CA PRO A 26 -3.92 -6.52 -15.78
C PRO A 26 -3.94 -5.29 -14.87
N HIS A 27 -2.79 -4.92 -14.31
CA HIS A 27 -2.65 -3.75 -13.41
C HIS A 27 -3.21 -2.47 -14.05
N LYS A 28 -2.91 -2.23 -15.33
CA LYS A 28 -3.40 -1.06 -16.07
C LYS A 28 -4.93 -0.98 -16.06
N VAL A 29 -5.59 -2.13 -16.27
CA VAL A 29 -7.05 -2.22 -16.28
C VAL A 29 -7.60 -1.89 -14.88
N LYS A 30 -7.03 -2.47 -13.83
CA LYS A 30 -7.43 -2.19 -12.44
C LYS A 30 -7.29 -0.70 -12.11
N TYR A 31 -6.14 -0.11 -12.43
CA TYR A 31 -5.86 1.31 -12.19
C TYR A 31 -6.86 2.23 -12.92
N GLU A 32 -7.12 1.98 -14.20
CA GLU A 32 -8.07 2.77 -14.98
C GLU A 32 -9.50 2.63 -14.45
N TRP A 33 -9.92 1.41 -14.10
CA TRP A 33 -11.24 1.17 -13.51
C TRP A 33 -11.40 1.84 -12.16
N MET A 34 -10.41 1.75 -11.26
CA MET A 34 -10.48 2.42 -9.96
C MET A 34 -10.62 3.94 -10.12
N ARG A 35 -9.91 4.55 -11.08
CA ARG A 35 -10.06 5.99 -11.36
C ARG A 35 -11.44 6.35 -11.93
N LYS A 36 -12.07 5.46 -12.70
CA LYS A 36 -13.43 5.65 -13.24
C LYS A 36 -14.50 5.50 -12.16
N ILE A 37 -14.39 4.47 -11.31
CA ILE A 37 -15.38 4.17 -10.26
C ILE A 37 -15.26 5.17 -9.09
N PHE A 38 -14.03 5.61 -8.76
CA PHE A 38 -13.75 6.50 -7.64
C PHE A 38 -13.19 7.85 -8.11
N PRO A 39 -13.98 8.67 -8.83
CA PRO A 39 -13.49 9.94 -9.40
C PRO A 39 -13.06 10.93 -8.31
N LYS A 40 -13.68 10.91 -7.13
CA LYS A 40 -13.30 11.72 -5.96
C LYS A 40 -11.85 11.45 -5.51
N TYR A 41 -11.37 10.22 -5.66
CA TYR A 41 -10.05 9.78 -5.18
C TYR A 41 -9.03 9.57 -6.30
N LYS A 42 -9.34 9.96 -7.54
CA LYS A 42 -8.51 9.69 -8.72
C LYS A 42 -7.06 10.19 -8.58
N ASN A 43 -6.84 11.26 -7.82
CA ASN A 43 -5.52 11.86 -7.59
C ASN A 43 -4.72 11.10 -6.52
N ASN A 44 -5.42 10.37 -5.63
CA ASN A 44 -4.82 9.58 -4.56
C ASN A 44 -4.54 8.14 -5.01
N ILE A 45 -5.04 7.72 -6.18
CA ILE A 45 -4.75 6.41 -6.76
C ILE A 45 -3.43 6.47 -7.51
N ILE A 46 -2.41 5.79 -6.98
CA ILE A 46 -1.03 5.86 -7.48
C ILE A 46 -0.67 4.57 -8.19
N SER A 47 -0.24 4.70 -9.45
CA SER A 47 0.39 3.61 -10.21
C SER A 47 1.89 3.89 -10.33
N ASN A 48 2.70 3.21 -9.51
CA ASN A 48 4.15 3.31 -9.57
C ASN A 48 4.80 1.91 -9.68
N PRO A 49 5.53 1.60 -10.77
CA PRO A 49 6.15 0.29 -10.97
C PRO A 49 7.29 -0.03 -9.97
N LYS A 50 7.78 0.97 -9.21
CA LYS A 50 8.72 0.77 -8.11
C LYS A 50 8.03 0.33 -6.81
N CYS A 51 6.71 0.50 -6.70
CA CYS A 51 5.91 0.18 -5.51
C CYS A 51 5.10 -1.10 -5.75
N LYS A 52 5.78 -2.20 -6.10
CA LYS A 52 5.10 -3.47 -6.47
C LYS A 52 4.50 -4.21 -5.29
N THR A 53 5.08 -4.07 -4.11
CA THR A 53 4.62 -4.72 -2.86
C THR A 53 4.43 -3.67 -1.77
N ALA A 54 3.69 -4.02 -0.73
CA ALA A 54 3.42 -3.13 0.39
C ALA A 54 4.68 -2.58 1.07
N ILE A 55 5.74 -3.39 1.16
CA ILE A 55 7.01 -2.93 1.75
C ILE A 55 7.67 -1.84 0.90
N HIS A 56 7.65 -1.97 -0.44
CA HIS A 56 8.14 -0.91 -1.33
C HIS A 56 7.28 0.36 -1.30
N VAL A 57 6.03 0.26 -0.82
CA VAL A 57 5.19 1.43 -0.59
C VAL A 57 5.64 2.15 0.68
N LEU A 58 5.94 1.42 1.76
CA LEU A 58 6.40 2.00 3.02
C LEU A 58 7.71 2.79 2.87
N THR A 59 8.64 2.34 2.02
CA THR A 59 9.90 3.07 1.75
C THR A 59 9.71 4.41 1.04
N LYS A 60 8.49 4.75 0.61
CA LYS A 60 8.16 6.08 0.04
C LYS A 60 7.75 7.11 1.06
N TYR A 61 7.53 6.69 2.29
CA TYR A 61 6.95 7.52 3.35
C TYR A 61 7.88 7.62 4.55
N GLU A 62 9.20 7.47 4.34
CA GLU A 62 10.20 7.57 5.42
C GLU A 62 10.16 8.92 6.16
N GLU A 63 9.59 9.97 5.55
CA GLU A 63 9.40 11.27 6.18
C GLU A 63 8.30 11.30 7.25
N PHE A 64 7.47 10.25 7.36
CA PHE A 64 6.39 10.16 8.34
C PHE A 64 6.83 9.35 9.57
N SER A 65 6.37 9.74 10.75
CA SER A 65 6.62 9.00 12.00
C SER A 65 5.68 7.80 12.17
N GLU A 66 4.46 7.90 11.63
CA GLU A 66 3.41 6.89 11.78
C GLU A 66 2.76 6.57 10.44
N VAL A 67 2.43 5.30 10.23
CA VAL A 67 1.74 4.83 9.03
C VAL A 67 0.62 3.86 9.37
N VAL A 68 -0.52 4.04 8.72
CA VAL A 68 -1.67 3.12 8.80
C VAL A 68 -1.89 2.51 7.42
N MET A 69 -1.75 1.18 7.33
CA MET A 69 -2.02 0.44 6.12
C MET A 69 -3.37 -0.26 6.20
N VAL A 70 -4.26 0.02 5.25
CA VAL A 70 -5.54 -0.68 5.16
C VAL A 70 -5.41 -1.85 4.18
N VAL A 71 -5.65 -3.07 4.66
CA VAL A 71 -5.57 -4.31 3.88
C VAL A 71 -6.85 -5.15 4.02
N GLY A 72 -6.92 -6.26 3.29
CA GLY A 72 -7.97 -7.25 3.51
C GLY A 72 -7.77 -7.97 4.85
N SER A 73 -8.89 -8.29 5.53
CA SER A 73 -8.89 -8.95 6.84
C SER A 73 -8.20 -10.32 6.85
N ASP A 74 -7.99 -10.94 5.68
CA ASP A 74 -7.41 -12.28 5.54
C ASP A 74 -5.89 -12.32 5.81
N ARG A 75 -5.18 -11.19 5.74
CA ARG A 75 -3.71 -11.14 5.87
C ARG A 75 -3.20 -10.05 6.82
N VAL A 76 -4.05 -9.46 7.65
CA VAL A 76 -3.68 -8.37 8.58
C VAL A 76 -2.47 -8.76 9.44
N ASN A 77 -2.52 -9.93 10.10
CA ASN A 77 -1.43 -10.40 10.96
C ASN A 77 -0.13 -10.67 10.19
N ASP A 78 -0.25 -11.24 8.98
CA ASP A 78 0.93 -11.54 8.15
C ASP A 78 1.64 -10.25 7.72
N PHE A 79 0.86 -9.23 7.33
CA PHE A 79 1.39 -7.92 6.95
C PHE A 79 1.98 -7.18 8.15
N GLN A 80 1.30 -7.19 9.30
CA GLN A 80 1.81 -6.57 10.52
C GLN A 80 3.17 -7.18 10.90
N ASN A 81 3.25 -8.51 10.99
CA ASN A 81 4.50 -9.21 11.29
C ASN A 81 5.61 -8.92 10.27
N LEU A 82 5.24 -8.83 8.98
CA LEU A 82 6.18 -8.52 7.91
C LEU A 82 6.75 -7.11 8.07
N PHE A 83 5.91 -6.12 8.39
CA PHE A 83 6.36 -4.74 8.53
C PHE A 83 7.19 -4.53 9.78
N ASP A 84 6.78 -5.12 10.91
CA ASP A 84 7.53 -5.02 12.16
C ASP A 84 8.91 -5.69 12.04
N LYS A 85 9.01 -6.79 11.29
CA LYS A 85 10.28 -7.49 11.04
C LYS A 85 11.30 -6.65 10.27
N TYR A 86 10.85 -5.84 9.31
CA TYR A 86 11.73 -5.04 8.44
C TYR A 86 11.80 -3.56 8.86
N ASN A 87 11.10 -3.16 9.92
CA ASN A 87 11.15 -1.79 10.44
C ASN A 87 12.55 -1.46 10.99
N GLY A 88 13.22 -0.49 10.40
CA GLY A 88 14.60 -0.12 10.72
C GLY A 88 15.66 -1.08 10.14
N VAL A 89 15.30 -1.97 9.22
CA VAL A 89 16.23 -2.91 8.56
C VAL A 89 16.38 -2.54 7.09
N GLU A 90 17.62 -2.30 6.64
CA GLU A 90 17.90 -2.06 5.23
C GLU A 90 17.88 -3.39 4.44
N SER A 91 17.14 -3.42 3.34
CA SER A 91 16.99 -4.62 2.51
C SER A 91 16.81 -4.28 1.03
N ALA A 92 16.65 -5.30 0.18
CA ALA A 92 16.47 -5.13 -1.26
C ALA A 92 15.21 -4.31 -1.64
N HIS A 93 14.24 -4.20 -0.74
CA HIS A 93 13.04 -3.38 -0.91
C HIS A 93 13.23 -1.91 -0.50
N GLY A 94 14.40 -1.56 0.04
CA GLY A 94 14.74 -0.25 0.59
C GLY A 94 14.84 -0.26 2.12
N PHE A 95 14.88 0.93 2.70
CA PHE A 95 14.82 1.17 4.14
C PHE A 95 13.47 1.80 4.48
N TYR A 96 13.04 1.64 5.73
CA TYR A 96 12.01 2.47 6.33
C TYR A 96 12.13 2.33 7.85
N LYS A 97 11.73 3.37 8.58
CA LYS A 97 11.66 3.32 10.04
C LYS A 97 10.50 4.20 10.51
N PHE A 98 9.49 3.56 11.10
CA PHE A 98 8.35 4.23 11.71
C PHE A 98 8.32 3.99 13.21
N ASP A 99 7.82 4.96 13.97
CA ASP A 99 7.54 4.81 15.39
C ASP A 99 6.30 3.95 15.62
N LYS A 100 5.31 4.05 14.70
CA LYS A 100 4.09 3.24 14.72
C LYS A 100 3.72 2.76 13.31
N ILE A 101 3.52 1.45 13.17
CA ILE A 101 2.95 0.80 11.98
C ILE A 101 1.69 0.07 12.39
N GLU A 102 0.55 0.46 11.84
CA GLU A 102 -0.74 -0.17 12.11
C GLU A 102 -1.33 -0.75 10.82
N VAL A 103 -1.71 -2.03 10.84
CA VAL A 103 -2.38 -2.68 9.72
C VAL A 103 -3.84 -2.96 10.10
N VAL A 104 -4.78 -2.44 9.31
CA VAL A 104 -6.24 -2.48 9.56
C VAL A 104 -6.99 -3.14 8.41
#